data_AF-A0A7S1D792-F1
#
_entry.id   AF-A0A7S1D792-F1
#
_cell.length_a   1.000
_cell.length_b   1.000
_cell.length_c   1.000
_cell.angle_alpha   90.00
_cell.angle_beta   90.00
_cell.angle_gamma   90.00
#
_symmetry.space_group_name_H-M   'P 1'
#
loop_
_entity.id
_entity.type
_entity.pdbx_description
1 polymer ?
#
loop_
_entity_poly.entity_id
_entity_poly.type
_entity_poly.pdbx_seq_one_letter_code
_entity_poly.pdbx_strand_id
1 'polypeptide(L)'
;WHHVEVHKEEWWKIKFQLYGFRYSEELTMAIRTQAWNETHAKPPRYAPNGKKLGAPHIHSPNMQVFINPAVSALPQHAHLFYEPGCYKNRKDGVLYQRDCGEGPGGEKETPLPDAFKPIVLTQQQDDKWHEWVKARVQPYVGEDADPSSTAQQQPKR
;
A
#
# COMPACT_ATOMS: atom_id res chain seq x y z
N TRP A 1 8.26 -5.23 -32.70
CA TRP A 1 8.38 -3.79 -32.46
C TRP A 1 7.39 -3.41 -31.37
N HIS A 2 7.86 -3.07 -30.17
CA HIS A 2 7.02 -2.47 -29.13
C HIS A 2 7.33 -0.98 -29.13
N HIS A 3 6.36 -0.14 -29.50
CA HIS A 3 6.48 1.30 -29.35
C HIS A 3 6.26 1.65 -27.88
N VAL A 4 7.26 2.23 -27.24
CA VAL A 4 7.13 2.85 -25.92
C VAL A 4 6.98 4.34 -26.13
N GLU A 5 5.81 4.87 -25.78
CA GLU A 5 5.57 6.32 -25.78
C GLU A 5 6.19 6.94 -24.52
N VAL A 6 7.22 7.75 -24.70
CA VAL A 6 7.87 8.49 -23.62
C VAL A 6 7.36 9.93 -23.63
N HIS A 7 6.60 10.31 -22.61
CA HIS A 7 6.08 11.66 -22.45
C HIS A 7 6.53 12.30 -21.13
N LYS A 8 6.56 13.64 -21.11
CA LYS A 8 6.82 14.42 -19.89
C LYS A 8 5.68 14.26 -18.88
N GLU A 9 5.98 14.51 -17.61
CA GLU A 9 5.05 14.42 -16.49
C GLU A 9 3.71 15.15 -16.75
N GLU A 10 3.76 16.36 -17.30
CA GLU A 10 2.57 17.18 -17.57
C GLU A 10 1.64 16.57 -18.61
N TRP A 11 2.18 15.85 -19.59
CA TRP A 11 1.36 15.19 -20.59
C TRP A 11 0.51 14.10 -19.95
N TRP A 12 1.07 13.33 -19.01
CA TRP A 12 0.35 12.30 -18.27
C TRP A 12 -0.72 12.90 -17.35
N LYS A 13 -0.40 14.01 -16.66
CA LYS A 13 -1.38 14.75 -15.85
C LYS A 13 -2.58 15.16 -16.69
N ILE A 14 -2.35 15.82 -17.82
CA ILE A 14 -3.40 16.29 -18.72
C ILE A 14 -4.21 15.10 -19.26
N LYS A 15 -3.55 14.05 -19.75
CA LYS A 15 -4.22 12.86 -20.30
C LYS A 15 -5.17 12.22 -19.29
N PHE A 16 -4.70 11.94 -18.06
CA PHE A 16 -5.54 11.30 -17.05
C PHE A 16 -6.61 12.23 -16.49
N GLN A 17 -6.33 13.54 -16.40
CA GLN A 17 -7.37 14.51 -16.03
C GLN A 17 -8.48 14.61 -17.08
N LEU A 18 -8.16 14.52 -18.37
CA LEU A 18 -9.16 14.45 -19.45
C LEU A 18 -10.03 13.19 -19.35
N TYR A 19 -9.50 12.09 -18.81
CA TYR A 19 -10.27 10.89 -18.49
C TYR A 19 -11.06 10.98 -17.18
N GLY A 20 -11.06 12.14 -16.51
CA GLY A 20 -11.83 12.39 -15.28
C GLY A 20 -11.11 12.02 -13.99
N PHE A 21 -9.85 11.58 -14.04
CA PHE A 21 -9.05 11.39 -12.83
C PHE A 21 -8.61 12.72 -12.24
N ARG A 22 -8.36 12.75 -10.93
CA ARG A 22 -7.80 13.91 -10.22
C ARG A 22 -6.37 13.61 -9.82
N TYR A 23 -5.43 14.35 -10.41
CA TYR A 23 -4.04 14.31 -9.95
C TYR A 23 -3.95 14.80 -8.49
N SER A 24 -3.21 14.08 -7.65
CA SER A 24 -2.93 14.48 -6.28
C SER A 24 -1.43 14.67 -6.09
N GLU A 25 -1.00 15.93 -5.98
CA GLU A 25 0.39 16.28 -5.71
C GLU A 25 0.82 15.81 -4.31
N GLU A 26 -0.05 15.99 -3.31
CA GLU A 26 0.18 15.58 -1.93
C GLU A 26 0.49 14.09 -1.83
N LEU A 27 -0.37 13.23 -2.39
CA LEU A 27 -0.17 11.78 -2.37
C LEU A 27 1.04 11.36 -3.21
N THR A 28 1.27 12.04 -4.34
CA THR A 28 2.46 11.81 -5.18
C THR A 28 3.75 12.10 -4.40
N MET A 29 3.80 13.20 -3.65
CA MET A 29 4.95 13.55 -2.84
C MET A 29 5.08 12.66 -1.61
N ALA A 30 3.97 12.27 -0.98
CA ALA A 30 3.96 11.34 0.15
C ALA A 30 4.60 10.00 -0.24
N ILE A 31 4.18 9.39 -1.36
CA ILE A 31 4.72 8.08 -1.77
C ILE A 31 6.19 8.18 -2.21
N ARG A 32 6.57 9.25 -2.93
CA ARG A 32 7.97 9.50 -3.32
C ARG A 32 8.86 9.64 -2.10
N THR A 33 8.40 10.39 -1.09
CA THR A 33 9.14 10.62 0.16
C THR A 33 9.27 9.34 0.97
N GLN A 34 8.20 8.55 1.07
CA GLN A 34 8.24 7.25 1.74
C GLN A 34 9.25 6.31 1.07
N ALA A 35 9.20 6.18 -0.26
CA ALA A 35 10.13 5.37 -1.02
C ALA A 35 11.59 5.83 -0.86
N TRP A 36 11.82 7.15 -0.81
CA TRP A 36 13.13 7.72 -0.52
C TRP A 36 13.62 7.32 0.88
N ASN A 37 12.77 7.48 1.89
CA ASN A 37 13.09 7.18 3.29
C ASN A 37 13.39 5.68 3.49
N GLU A 38 12.64 4.80 2.84
CA GLU A 38 12.87 3.35 2.91
C GLU A 38 14.21 2.96 2.27
N THR A 39 14.54 3.58 1.14
CA THR A 39 15.81 3.36 0.43
C THR A 39 17.02 3.84 1.27
N HIS A 40 16.83 4.89 2.07
CA HIS A 40 17.89 5.51 2.88
C HIS A 40 17.80 5.21 4.38
N ALA A 41 16.94 4.27 4.78
CA ALA A 41 16.74 3.90 6.18
C ALA A 41 18.03 3.42 6.85
N LYS A 42 18.17 3.72 8.14
CA LYS A 42 19.27 3.25 9.00
C LYS A 42 18.66 2.56 10.23
N PRO A 43 18.91 1.26 10.46
CA PRO A 43 19.68 0.35 9.60
C PRO A 43 18.99 0.08 8.24
N PRO A 44 19.71 -0.41 7.21
CA PRO A 44 19.14 -0.74 5.91
C PRO A 44 18.01 -1.76 6.02
N ARG A 45 16.94 -1.55 5.24
CA ARG A 45 15.83 -2.51 5.12
C ARG A 45 16.06 -3.43 3.91
N TYR A 46 15.64 -4.68 4.04
CA TYR A 46 15.82 -5.71 3.02
C TYR A 46 14.47 -6.30 2.61
N ALA A 47 14.31 -6.59 1.32
CA ALA A 47 13.17 -7.34 0.79
C ALA A 47 13.32 -8.84 1.11
N PRO A 48 12.25 -9.65 0.94
CA PRO A 48 12.30 -11.10 1.15
C PRO A 48 13.36 -11.83 0.33
N ASN A 49 13.84 -11.21 -0.76
CA ASN A 49 14.92 -11.70 -1.61
C ASN A 49 16.33 -11.37 -1.09
N GLY A 50 16.46 -10.80 0.12
CA GLY A 50 17.74 -10.41 0.72
C GLY A 50 18.39 -9.18 0.08
N LYS A 51 17.79 -8.57 -0.95
CA LYS A 51 18.29 -7.32 -1.55
C LYS A 51 17.80 -6.13 -0.75
N LYS A 52 18.63 -5.09 -0.67
CA LYS A 52 18.25 -3.81 -0.04
C LYS A 52 17.01 -3.24 -0.73
N LEU A 53 16.07 -2.69 0.03
CA LEU A 53 14.98 -1.93 -0.54
C LEU A 53 15.54 -0.78 -1.37
N GLY A 54 15.27 -0.83 -2.66
CA GLY A 54 15.62 0.21 -3.62
C GLY A 54 14.41 0.47 -4.49
N ALA A 55 13.82 1.65 -4.36
CA ALA A 55 12.64 2.05 -5.13
C ALA A 55 12.93 3.26 -6.03
N PRO A 56 13.99 3.23 -6.88
CA PRO A 56 14.35 4.38 -7.71
C PRO A 56 13.21 4.76 -8.64
N HIS A 57 12.50 3.80 -9.23
CA HIS A 57 11.35 4.07 -10.09
C HIS A 57 10.17 4.76 -9.37
N ILE A 58 10.10 4.68 -8.04
CA ILE A 58 9.05 5.32 -7.23
C ILE A 58 9.48 6.72 -6.79
N HIS A 59 10.69 6.89 -6.26
CA HIS A 59 11.16 8.19 -5.77
C HIS A 59 11.80 9.08 -6.86
N SER A 60 12.15 8.53 -8.03
CA SER A 60 12.45 9.30 -9.24
C SER A 60 11.15 9.92 -9.81
N PRO A 61 11.22 10.99 -10.64
CA PRO A 61 10.08 11.84 -10.97
C PRO A 61 8.96 11.20 -11.81
N ASN A 62 8.90 9.87 -11.91
CA ASN A 62 7.98 9.14 -12.77
C ASN A 62 6.71 8.67 -12.05
N MET A 63 6.74 8.47 -10.73
CA MET A 63 5.54 8.04 -10.00
C MET A 63 4.57 9.20 -9.83
N GLN A 64 3.31 9.02 -10.23
CA GLN A 64 2.25 10.00 -10.09
C GLN A 64 0.99 9.32 -9.54
N VAL A 65 0.27 10.01 -8.67
CA VAL A 65 -0.95 9.48 -8.05
C VAL A 65 -2.16 10.21 -8.62
N PHE A 66 -3.13 9.41 -9.09
CA PHE A 66 -4.40 9.86 -9.63
C PHE A 66 -5.53 9.20 -8.87
N ILE A 67 -6.48 10.01 -8.40
CA ILE A 67 -7.71 9.56 -7.75
C ILE A 67 -8.78 9.44 -8.82
N ASN A 68 -9.50 8.32 -8.86
CA ASN A 68 -10.69 8.16 -9.70
C ASN A 68 -11.95 8.51 -8.88
N PRO A 69 -12.57 9.69 -9.10
CA PRO A 69 -13.72 10.11 -8.31
C PRO A 69 -14.92 9.16 -8.44
N ALA A 70 -15.11 8.56 -9.62
CA ALA A 70 -16.21 7.63 -9.86
C ALA A 70 -16.07 6.35 -9.01
N VAL A 71 -14.83 5.95 -8.71
CA VAL A 71 -14.53 4.79 -7.88
C VAL A 71 -14.51 5.18 -6.41
N SER A 72 -13.87 6.28 -6.03
CA SER A 72 -13.77 6.70 -4.62
C SER A 72 -15.12 7.09 -4.01
N ALA A 73 -16.08 7.51 -4.83
CA ALA A 73 -17.44 7.84 -4.39
C ALA A 73 -18.36 6.61 -4.25
N LEU A 74 -17.90 5.40 -4.62
CA LEU A 74 -18.72 4.21 -4.49
C LEU A 74 -19.06 3.93 -3.01
N PRO A 75 -20.32 3.57 -2.68
CA PRO A 75 -20.69 3.20 -1.31
C PRO A 75 -19.82 2.09 -0.73
N GLN A 76 -19.37 1.16 -1.58
CA GLN A 76 -18.47 0.07 -1.20
C GLN A 76 -17.12 0.58 -0.69
N HIS A 77 -16.70 1.80 -1.03
CA HIS A 77 -15.46 2.42 -0.53
C HIS A 77 -15.68 3.37 0.64
N ALA A 78 -16.91 3.53 1.13
CA ALA A 78 -17.20 4.33 2.31
C ALA A 78 -16.38 3.87 3.54
N HIS A 79 -16.09 2.57 3.63
CA HIS A 79 -15.25 1.99 4.69
C HIS A 79 -13.78 2.44 4.63
N LEU A 80 -13.24 2.80 3.45
CA LEU A 80 -11.86 3.28 3.31
C LEU A 80 -11.66 4.67 3.91
N PHE A 81 -12.76 5.42 4.06
CA PHE A 81 -12.79 6.73 4.71
C PHE A 81 -13.48 6.69 6.07
N TYR A 82 -13.80 5.47 6.55
CA TYR A 82 -14.35 5.26 7.88
C TYR A 82 -13.20 5.10 8.86
N GLU A 83 -12.72 6.22 9.38
CA GLU A 83 -12.17 6.21 10.72
C GLU A 83 -13.17 6.94 11.62
N PRO A 84 -13.64 6.35 12.73
CA PRO A 84 -14.23 7.13 13.80
C PRO A 84 -13.23 8.24 14.14
N GLY A 85 -13.63 9.49 13.87
CA GLY A 85 -12.70 10.62 13.84
C GLY A 85 -11.86 10.69 15.11
N CYS A 86 -10.55 10.71 14.95
CA CYS A 86 -9.61 10.87 16.04
C CYS A 86 -9.57 12.34 16.49
N TYR A 87 -10.34 12.70 17.50
CA TYR A 87 -10.27 14.05 18.07
C TYR A 87 -9.37 14.05 19.31
N LYS A 88 -8.21 14.69 19.18
CA LYS A 88 -7.34 14.97 20.32
C LYS A 88 -7.99 16.04 21.18
N ASN A 89 -8.36 15.71 22.40
CA ASN A 89 -8.82 16.72 23.35
C ASN A 89 -7.66 17.69 23.63
N ARG A 90 -7.89 18.99 23.41
CA ARG A 90 -6.87 20.04 23.58
C ARG A 90 -6.40 20.20 25.03
N LYS A 91 -7.19 19.74 26.02
CA LYS A 91 -6.88 19.89 27.45
C LYS A 91 -5.97 18.78 27.98
N ASP A 92 -6.26 17.55 27.62
CA ASP A 92 -5.67 16.34 28.22
C ASP A 92 -4.83 15.54 27.22
N GLY A 93 -4.86 15.90 25.93
CA GLY A 93 -4.05 15.26 24.90
C GLY A 93 -4.47 13.83 24.55
N VAL A 94 -5.50 13.30 25.20
CA VAL A 94 -6.10 11.99 24.94
C VAL A 94 -6.80 12.01 23.58
N LEU A 95 -6.50 11.00 22.77
CA LEU A 95 -7.19 10.72 21.52
C LEU A 95 -8.51 10.02 21.86
N TYR A 96 -9.63 10.68 21.59
CA TYR A 96 -10.94 10.05 21.65
C TYR A 96 -11.26 9.52 20.25
N GLN A 97 -11.38 8.20 20.16
CA GLN A 97 -11.97 7.52 19.02
C GLN A 97 -13.42 7.22 19.42
N ARG A 98 -14.38 7.90 18.78
CA ARG A 98 -15.82 7.69 19.02
C ARG A 98 -16.52 7.35 17.72
N ASP A 99 -17.50 6.47 17.78
CA ASP A 99 -18.29 6.16 16.60
C ASP A 99 -19.15 7.37 16.22
N CYS A 100 -19.42 7.52 14.92
CA CYS A 100 -20.34 8.53 14.42
C CYS A 100 -21.73 8.29 15.02
N GLY A 101 -22.35 9.33 15.57
CA GLY A 101 -23.62 9.22 16.29
C GLY A 101 -23.49 9.21 17.81
N GLU A 102 -22.28 9.06 18.36
CA GLU A 102 -22.06 9.03 19.80
C GLU A 102 -21.62 10.39 20.35
N GLY A 103 -22.16 10.83 21.49
CA GLY A 103 -21.74 12.06 22.17
C GLY A 103 -22.42 13.35 21.70
N PRO A 104 -22.03 14.52 22.26
CA PRO A 104 -22.70 15.79 21.98
C PRO A 104 -22.54 16.22 20.52
N GLY A 105 -23.63 16.38 19.77
CA GLY A 105 -23.62 16.72 18.35
C GLY A 105 -23.58 15.52 17.40
N GLY A 106 -23.54 14.29 17.95
CA GLY A 106 -23.55 13.05 17.19
C GLY A 106 -24.81 12.86 16.35
N GLU A 107 -25.93 13.50 16.72
CA GLU A 107 -27.19 13.45 15.96
C GLU A 107 -27.10 14.02 14.54
N LYS A 108 -26.04 14.79 14.24
CA LYS A 108 -25.76 15.36 12.92
C LYS A 108 -24.81 14.50 12.09
N GLU A 109 -24.28 13.44 12.67
CA GLU A 109 -23.36 12.52 12.03
C GLU A 109 -24.15 11.37 11.41
N THR A 110 -23.69 10.85 10.27
CA THR A 110 -24.30 9.65 9.67
C THR A 110 -23.56 8.42 10.20
N PRO A 111 -24.18 7.60 11.06
CA PRO A 111 -23.54 6.38 11.54
C PRO A 111 -23.30 5.43 10.38
N LEU A 112 -22.14 4.77 10.38
CA LEU A 112 -21.83 3.78 9.36
C LEU A 112 -22.73 2.55 9.58
N PRO A 113 -23.45 2.06 8.55
CA PRO A 113 -24.22 0.83 8.69
C PRO A 113 -23.32 -0.35 9.05
N ASP A 114 -23.81 -1.26 9.91
CA ASP A 114 -23.01 -2.38 10.42
C ASP A 114 -22.42 -3.27 9.31
N ALA A 115 -23.08 -3.36 8.16
CA ALA A 115 -22.60 -4.11 7.00
C ALA A 115 -21.29 -3.57 6.39
N PHE A 116 -20.94 -2.31 6.68
CA PHE A 116 -19.69 -1.69 6.21
C PHE A 116 -18.62 -1.65 7.30
N LYS A 117 -18.94 -2.04 8.54
CA LYS A 117 -17.94 -2.12 9.61
C LYS A 117 -16.97 -3.27 9.34
N PRO A 118 -15.73 -3.20 9.84
CA PRO A 118 -14.78 -4.30 9.73
C PRO A 118 -15.37 -5.60 10.28
N ILE A 119 -15.15 -6.70 9.57
CA ILE A 119 -15.52 -8.02 10.07
C ILE A 119 -14.66 -8.30 11.31
N VAL A 120 -15.31 -8.56 12.44
CA VAL A 120 -14.60 -8.95 13.67
C VAL A 120 -14.04 -10.35 13.45
N LEU A 121 -12.73 -10.43 13.22
CA LEU A 121 -12.03 -11.69 13.09
C LEU A 121 -11.74 -12.26 14.48
N THR A 122 -12.04 -13.55 14.66
CA THR A 122 -11.58 -14.30 15.83
C THR A 122 -10.10 -14.64 15.69
N GLN A 123 -9.38 -14.81 16.80
CA GLN A 123 -7.98 -15.23 16.79
C GLN A 123 -7.76 -16.48 15.92
N GLN A 124 -8.69 -17.43 15.99
CA GLN A 124 -8.62 -18.65 15.20
C GLN A 124 -8.72 -18.42 13.68
N GLN A 125 -9.47 -17.41 13.23
CA GLN A 125 -9.54 -17.03 11.81
C GLN A 125 -8.24 -16.38 11.34
N ASP A 126 -7.64 -15.56 12.20
CA ASP A 126 -6.37 -14.90 11.94
C ASP A 126 -5.22 -15.91 11.86
N ASP A 127 -5.16 -16.86 12.80
CA ASP A 127 -4.19 -17.95 12.81
C ASP A 127 -4.30 -18.80 11.54
N LYS A 128 -5.51 -19.16 11.13
CA LYS A 128 -5.77 -19.91 9.89
C LYS A 128 -5.33 -19.14 8.65
N TRP A 129 -5.57 -17.84 8.60
CA TRP A 129 -5.11 -17.00 7.50
C TRP A 129 -3.58 -16.97 7.45
N HIS A 130 -2.93 -16.79 8.61
CA HIS A 130 -1.47 -16.81 8.72
C HIS A 130 -0.86 -18.15 8.26
N GLU A 131 -1.45 -19.27 8.65
CA GLU A 131 -1.05 -20.60 8.17
C GLU A 131 -1.23 -20.73 6.65
N TRP A 132 -2.38 -20.27 6.13
CA TRP A 132 -2.69 -20.30 4.70
C TRP A 132 -1.70 -19.50 3.86
N VAL A 133 -1.29 -18.32 4.33
CA VAL A 133 -0.29 -17.46 3.69
C VAL A 133 1.08 -18.13 3.75
N LYS A 134 1.53 -18.60 4.92
CA LYS A 134 2.82 -19.29 5.07
C LYS A 134 2.94 -20.52 4.16
N ALA A 135 1.85 -21.27 3.97
CA ALA A 135 1.84 -22.46 3.13
C ALA A 135 1.92 -22.15 1.62
N ARG A 136 1.53 -20.95 1.19
CA ARG A 136 1.42 -20.58 -0.25
C ARG A 136 2.45 -19.57 -0.71
N VAL A 137 2.98 -18.77 0.20
CA VAL A 137 4.08 -17.87 -0.10
C VAL A 137 5.35 -18.70 -0.10
N GLN A 138 5.88 -18.98 -1.29
CA GLN A 138 7.21 -19.56 -1.39
C GLN A 138 8.23 -18.54 -0.87
N PRO A 139 9.15 -18.94 0.04
CA PRO A 139 10.30 -18.11 0.33
C PRO A 139 11.05 -17.90 -0.99
N TYR A 140 11.30 -16.65 -1.34
CA TYR A 140 12.05 -16.33 -2.55
C TYR A 140 13.46 -16.94 -2.45
N VAL A 141 13.73 -17.94 -3.27
CA VAL A 141 15.08 -18.49 -3.48
C VAL A 141 15.63 -17.73 -4.69
N GLY A 142 16.66 -16.90 -4.48
CA GLY A 142 17.23 -16.10 -5.57
C GLY A 142 17.73 -16.95 -6.75
N GLU A 143 17.82 -16.32 -7.92
CA GLU A 143 18.31 -16.87 -9.20
C GLU A 143 19.80 -17.28 -9.20
N ASP A 144 20.37 -17.69 -8.06
CA ASP A 144 21.73 -18.21 -7.97
C ASP A 144 21.77 -19.75 -7.83
N ALA A 145 20.61 -20.42 -7.85
CA ALA A 145 20.55 -21.88 -7.93
C ALA A 145 20.70 -22.35 -9.39
N ASP A 146 21.91 -22.21 -9.92
CA ASP A 146 22.32 -22.84 -11.18
C ASP A 146 22.23 -24.38 -11.04
N PRO A 147 21.35 -25.06 -11.79
CA PRO A 147 21.23 -26.52 -11.74
C PRO A 147 22.40 -27.25 -12.43
N SER A 148 23.41 -26.54 -12.96
CA SER A 148 24.52 -27.16 -13.70
C SER A 148 25.69 -27.68 -12.84
N SER A 149 25.70 -27.45 -11.52
CA SER A 149 26.85 -27.85 -10.69
C SER A 149 26.85 -29.30 -10.19
N THR A 150 25.87 -30.13 -10.55
CA THR A 150 25.81 -31.54 -10.11
C THR A 150 25.99 -32.52 -11.28
N ALA A 151 27.18 -32.55 -11.87
CA ALA A 151 27.59 -33.67 -12.73
C ALA A 151 29.09 -34.01 -12.59
N GLN A 152 29.35 -34.96 -11.69
CA GLN A 152 30.33 -36.05 -11.85
C GLN A 152 31.82 -35.70 -11.87
N GLN A 153 32.44 -35.85 -10.70
CA GLN A 153 33.82 -36.33 -10.59
C GLN A 153 33.94 -37.69 -11.30
N GLN A 154 34.81 -37.78 -12.31
CA GLN A 154 35.41 -39.05 -12.73
C GLN A 154 36.91 -39.06 -12.39
N PRO A 155 37.45 -40.15 -11.83
CA PRO A 155 38.86 -40.25 -11.50
C PRO A 155 39.68 -40.49 -12.78
N LYS A 156 40.71 -39.67 -12.99
CA LYS A 156 41.71 -39.90 -14.03
C LYS A 156 42.55 -41.15 -13.68
N ARG A 157 42.63 -42.10 -14.62
CA ARG A 157 43.72 -43.07 -14.70
C ARG A 157 44.89 -42.45 -15.45
#